data_AF-A0A2S9GBA5-F1
#
_entry.id   AF-A0A2S9GBA5-F1
#
_cell.length_a   1.000
_cell.length_b   1.000
_cell.length_c   1.000
_cell.angle_alpha   90.00
_cell.angle_beta   90.00
_cell.angle_gamma   90.00
#
_symmetry.space_group_name_H-M   'P 1'
#
loop_
_entity.id
_entity.type
_entity.pdbx_description
1 polymer ?
#
loop_
_entity_poly.entity_id
_entity_poly.type
_entity_poly.pdbx_seq_one_letter_code
_entity_poly.pdbx_strand_id
1 'polypeptide(L)'
;SSPVERSVQEVETVTDENRMICDPYPRLLVARDTVNQGAAAVLMSVEAARRLGVPEEKWVYLHGHSDLIEQPLLERVDLGASPAA
;
A
#
# COMPACT_ATOMS: atom_id res chain seq x y z
N SER A 1 -17.01 0.70 12.60
CA SER A 1 -15.84 0.27 13.38
C SER A 1 -15.03 -0.69 12.53
N SER A 2 -13.72 -0.45 12.41
CA SER A 2 -12.75 -1.40 11.84
C SER A 2 -11.69 -1.68 12.91
N PRO A 3 -11.11 -2.91 12.91
CA PRO A 3 -11.20 -3.90 11.86
C PRO A 3 -12.21 -4.99 12.21
N VAL A 4 -13.18 -5.24 11.33
CA VAL A 4 -14.02 -6.45 11.40
C VAL A 4 -13.65 -7.26 10.17
N GLU A 5 -13.21 -8.50 10.38
CA GLU A 5 -12.88 -9.46 9.32
C GLU A 5 -14.11 -9.75 8.44
N ARG A 6 -13.89 -10.10 7.18
CA ARG A 6 -14.93 -10.34 6.17
C ARG A 6 -14.59 -11.59 5.37
N SER A 7 -15.59 -12.42 5.05
CA SER A 7 -15.39 -13.59 4.19
C SER A 7 -15.36 -13.20 2.72
N VAL A 8 -14.80 -14.06 1.86
CA VAL A 8 -14.82 -13.88 0.40
C VAL A 8 -16.24 -13.66 -0.11
N GLN A 9 -17.16 -14.53 0.31
CA GLN A 9 -18.57 -14.47 -0.11
C GLN A 9 -19.23 -13.15 0.30
N GLU A 10 -18.93 -12.64 1.49
CA GLU A 10 -19.49 -11.37 1.97
C GLU A 10 -18.99 -10.17 1.13
N VAL A 11 -17.72 -10.19 0.74
CA VAL A 11 -17.08 -9.09 0.00
C VAL A 11 -17.53 -9.06 -1.47
N GLU A 12 -17.71 -10.22 -2.10
CA GLU A 12 -18.11 -10.34 -3.51
C GLU A 12 -19.63 -10.19 -3.72
N THR A 13 -20.46 -10.53 -2.72
CA THR A 13 -21.92 -10.47 -2.87
C THR A 13 -22.42 -9.03 -2.81
N VAL A 14 -23.02 -8.57 -3.90
CA VAL A 14 -23.69 -7.27 -3.95
C VAL A 14 -24.98 -7.32 -3.13
N THR A 15 -25.11 -6.37 -2.20
CA THR A 15 -26.30 -6.15 -1.38
C THR A 15 -26.55 -4.66 -1.23
N ASP A 16 -27.64 -4.24 -0.59
CA ASP A 16 -27.87 -2.82 -0.29
C ASP A 16 -26.74 -2.23 0.58
N GLU A 17 -26.19 -3.03 1.50
CA GLU A 17 -25.06 -2.63 2.36
C GLU A 17 -23.70 -2.77 1.66
N ASN A 18 -23.57 -3.63 0.65
CA ASN A 18 -22.38 -3.83 -0.17
C ASN A 18 -22.64 -3.46 -1.65
N ARG A 19 -23.28 -2.31 -1.86
CA ARG A 19 -23.67 -1.86 -3.20
C ARG A 19 -22.46 -1.61 -4.11
N MET A 20 -22.70 -1.62 -5.42
CA MET A 20 -21.72 -1.19 -6.43
C MET A 20 -21.33 0.28 -6.24
N ILE A 21 -20.02 0.57 -6.34
CA ILE A 21 -19.48 1.93 -6.31
C ILE A 21 -19.07 2.37 -7.71
N CYS A 22 -18.27 1.55 -8.37
CA CYS A 22 -17.98 1.62 -9.80
C CYS A 22 -17.85 0.19 -10.32
N ASP A 23 -17.97 -0.03 -11.62
CA ASP A 23 -17.63 -1.33 -12.17
C ASP A 23 -16.10 -1.54 -12.09
N PRO A 24 -15.59 -2.70 -11.61
CA PRO A 24 -16.29 -3.90 -11.12
C PRO A 24 -16.39 -4.00 -9.58
N TYR A 25 -16.21 -2.91 -8.82
CA TYR A 25 -16.00 -2.93 -7.37
C TYR A 25 -17.25 -2.56 -6.52
N PRO A 26 -17.74 -3.49 -5.67
CA PRO A 26 -18.68 -3.19 -4.59
C PRO A 26 -18.00 -2.53 -3.39
N ARG A 27 -18.80 -1.92 -2.51
CA ARG A 27 -18.34 -1.05 -1.41
C ARG A 27 -17.30 -1.69 -0.48
N LEU A 28 -17.38 -2.99 -0.20
CA LEU A 28 -16.45 -3.69 0.68
C LEU A 28 -15.11 -4.01 0.01
N LEU A 29 -15.02 -3.96 -1.33
CA LEU A 29 -13.76 -4.08 -2.08
C LEU A 29 -13.00 -2.76 -2.22
N VAL A 30 -13.59 -1.65 -1.79
CA VAL A 30 -12.97 -0.32 -1.87
C VAL A 30 -12.56 0.16 -0.48
N ALA A 31 -11.34 0.70 -0.39
CA ALA A 31 -10.81 1.24 0.86
C ALA A 31 -11.66 2.43 1.37
N ARG A 32 -11.66 2.60 2.70
CA ARG A 32 -12.16 3.81 3.36
C ARG A 32 -10.97 4.56 3.95
N ASP A 33 -10.78 5.78 3.52
CA ASP A 33 -9.63 6.63 3.81
C ASP A 33 -9.76 7.47 5.10
N THR A 34 -10.89 7.36 5.80
CA THR A 34 -11.19 8.19 6.98
C THR A 34 -10.54 7.66 8.26
N VAL A 35 -9.23 7.88 8.40
CA VAL A 35 -8.45 7.53 9.60
C VAL A 35 -7.56 8.68 10.05
N ASN A 36 -7.36 8.82 11.37
CA ASN A 36 -6.34 9.69 11.96
C ASN A 36 -5.16 8.81 12.39
N GLN A 37 -4.16 8.66 11.51
CA GLN A 37 -2.96 7.84 11.78
C GLN A 37 -1.68 8.58 11.39
N GLY A 38 -0.56 8.25 12.04
CA GLY A 38 0.77 8.76 11.73
C GLY A 38 1.83 7.67 11.85
N ALA A 39 2.86 7.75 11.02
CA ALA A 39 3.99 6.82 10.99
C ALA A 39 5.30 7.58 10.76
N ALA A 40 6.43 7.03 11.25
CA ALA A 40 7.75 7.62 11.07
C ALA A 40 8.82 6.52 10.92
N ALA A 41 9.85 6.81 10.13
CA ALA A 41 11.07 6.02 10.02
C ALA A 41 12.28 6.93 10.25
N VAL A 42 13.32 6.42 10.92
CA VAL A 42 14.56 7.16 11.17
C VAL A 42 15.67 6.54 10.34
N LEU A 43 16.21 7.31 9.40
CA LEU A 43 17.37 6.92 8.59
C LEU A 43 18.62 7.61 9.11
N MET A 44 19.73 6.87 9.16
CA MET A 44 21.02 7.41 9.57
C MET A 44 22.18 6.63 8.93
N SER A 45 23.36 7.23 8.89
CA SER A 45 24.59 6.49 8.56
C SER A 45 24.97 5.56 9.71
N VAL A 46 25.72 4.50 9.40
CA VAL A 46 26.33 3.61 10.42
C VAL A 46 27.21 4.40 11.39
N GLU A 47 27.93 5.42 10.91
CA GLU A 47 28.74 6.29 11.77
C GLU A 47 27.89 7.03 12.80
N ALA A 48 26.78 7.63 12.37
CA ALA A 48 25.87 8.34 13.27
C ALA A 48 25.21 7.37 14.26
N ALA A 49 24.82 6.17 13.81
CA ALA A 49 24.27 5.12 14.67
C ALA A 49 25.26 4.73 15.77
N ARG A 50 26.53 4.51 15.44
CA ARG A 50 27.60 4.21 16.41
C ARG A 50 27.83 5.36 17.37
N ARG A 51 27.95 6.59 16.86
CA ARG A 51 28.17 7.80 17.67
C ARG A 51 27.06 8.04 18.69
N LEU A 52 25.82 7.72 18.32
CA LEU A 52 24.64 7.88 19.17
C LEU A 52 24.29 6.61 19.99
N GLY A 53 25.08 5.53 19.85
CA GLY A 53 24.88 4.30 20.60
C GLY A 53 23.63 3.50 20.21
N VAL A 54 23.19 3.58 18.95
CA VAL A 54 22.06 2.78 18.45
C VAL A 54 22.50 1.32 18.32
N PRO A 55 21.84 0.36 19.01
CA PRO A 55 22.24 -1.04 18.98
C PRO A 55 22.17 -1.65 17.57
N GLU A 56 23.20 -2.38 17.17
CA GLU A 56 23.37 -2.91 15.81
C GLU A 56 22.28 -3.93 15.44
N GLU A 57 21.71 -4.64 16.42
CA GLU A 57 20.59 -5.56 16.21
C GLU A 57 19.29 -4.86 15.76
N LYS A 58 19.22 -3.52 15.85
CA LYS A 58 18.09 -2.73 15.34
C LYS A 58 18.31 -2.22 13.92
N TRP A 59 19.51 -2.38 13.37
CA TRP A 59 19.84 -1.81 12.07
C TRP A 59 19.27 -2.66 10.95
N VAL A 60 18.60 -2.01 10.01
CA VAL A 60 18.09 -2.64 8.79
C VAL A 60 18.66 -1.87 7.61
N TYR A 61 19.29 -2.60 6.68
CA TYR A 61 19.91 -2.02 5.50
C TYR A 61 18.96 -2.13 4.30
N LEU A 62 18.76 -1.01 3.60
CA LEU A 62 18.09 -1.00 2.30
C LEU A 62 19.07 -1.49 1.23
N HIS A 63 19.08 -2.79 0.96
CA HIS A 63 20.04 -3.42 0.03
C HIS A 63 19.73 -3.16 -1.45
N GLY A 64 18.47 -2.90 -1.79
CA GLY A 64 18.05 -2.66 -3.15
C GLY A 64 16.91 -1.65 -3.19
N HIS A 65 16.92 -0.80 -4.21
CA HIS A 65 15.82 0.07 -4.54
C HIS A 65 15.73 0.23 -6.06
N SER A 66 14.52 0.41 -6.56
CA SER A 66 14.23 0.84 -7.93
C SER A 66 13.17 1.94 -7.87
N ASP A 67 13.21 2.85 -8.83
CA ASP A 67 12.18 3.88 -9.02
C ASP A 67 11.82 3.89 -10.51
N LEU A 68 10.53 3.72 -10.81
CA LEU A 68 10.02 3.40 -12.13
C LEU A 68 8.80 4.28 -12.41
N ILE A 69 8.69 4.75 -13.65
CA ILE A 69 7.60 5.63 -14.09
C ILE A 69 6.98 5.01 -15.34
N GLU A 70 5.65 4.89 -15.31
CA GLU A 70 4.87 4.45 -16.45
C GLU A 70 4.61 5.57 -17.45
N GLN A 71 4.28 5.17 -18.68
CA GLN A 71 3.71 6.09 -19.67
C GLN A 71 2.29 6.56 -19.23
N PRO A 72 1.81 7.70 -19.75
CA PRO A 72 0.42 8.11 -19.59
C PRO A 72 -0.55 6.98 -19.95
N LEU A 73 -1.67 6.85 -19.23
CA LEU A 73 -2.54 5.68 -19.31
C LEU A 73 -2.91 5.29 -20.76
N LEU A 74 -3.30 6.26 -21.59
CA LEU A 74 -3.75 6.02 -22.96
C LEU A 74 -2.62 5.77 -23.97
N GLU A 75 -1.35 5.93 -23.57
CA GLU A 75 -0.18 5.64 -24.39
C GLU A 75 0.38 4.23 -24.14
N ARG A 76 -0.08 3.56 -23.08
CA ARG A 76 0.38 2.20 -22.73
C ARG A 76 -0.05 1.18 -23.76
N VAL A 77 0.85 0.24 -24.07
CA VAL A 77 0.60 -0.87 -25.00
C VAL A 77 -0.50 -1.82 -24.53
N ASP A 78 -0.61 -2.03 -23.22
CA ASP A 78 -1.63 -2.84 -22.57
C ASP A 78 -2.12 -2.11 -21.31
N LEU A 79 -3.42 -1.81 -21.25
CA LEU A 79 -4.05 -1.13 -20.11
C LEU A 79 -4.21 -2.04 -18.88
N GLY A 80 -4.21 -3.36 -19.08
CA GLY A 80 -4.33 -4.36 -18.02
C GLY A 80 -3.00 -4.71 -17.33
N ALA A 81 -1.88 -4.19 -17.84
CA ALA A 81 -0.54 -4.43 -17.33
C ALA A 81 0.21 -3.12 -17.01
N SER A 82 1.30 -3.24 -16.25
CA SER A 82 2.23 -2.13 -15.98
C SER A 82 3.65 -2.57 -16.40
N PRO A 83 4.03 -2.42 -17.68
CA PRO A 83 5.30 -2.92 -18.20
C PRO A 83 6.56 -2.30 -17.59
N ALA A 84 6.45 -1.10 -16.99
CA ALA A 84 7.56 -0.46 -16.30
C ALA A 84 7.81 -1.03 -14.91
N ALA A 85 6.86 -1.80 -14.34
CA ALA A 85 6.92 -2.36 -12.98
C ALA A 85 7.79 -3.62 -12.87
#